data_AF-A0A7Y3GKT7-F1
#
_entry.id   AF-A0A7Y3GKT7-F1
#
_cell.length_a   1.000
_cell.length_b   1.000
_cell.length_c   1.000
_cell.angle_alpha   90.00
_cell.angle_beta   90.00
_cell.angle_gamma   90.00
#
_symmetry.space_group_name_H-M   'P 1'
#
loop_
_entity.id
_entity.type
_entity.pdbx_description
1 polymer ?
#
loop_
_entity_poly.entity_id
_entity_poly.type
_entity_poly.pdbx_seq_one_letter_code
_entity_poly.pdbx_strand_id
1 'polypeptide(L)'
;TYGWVFAKTRENEAHFHWKHEDDTKCVTVCYDKNSLKFLGINTFGIRMRHEVFDRWLTEGRDADFVMSNLSAANFDPEFYSRFEGDILKAYNHEFQNA
;
A
#
# COMPACT_ATOMS: atom_id res chain seq x y z
N THR A 1 8.81 -5.73 3.00
CA THR A 1 8.18 -4.75 3.91
C THR A 1 9.04 -3.52 3.98
N TYR A 2 8.43 -2.34 3.90
CA TYR A 2 9.10 -1.04 3.96
C TYR A 2 8.36 -0.15 4.95
N GLY A 3 9.07 0.63 5.76
CA GLY A 3 8.50 1.33 6.90
C GLY A 3 8.06 0.39 8.03
N TRP A 4 7.12 0.85 8.86
CA TRP A 4 6.67 0.13 10.05
C TRP A 4 5.27 -0.45 9.82
N VAL A 5 5.18 -1.77 9.60
CA VAL A 5 3.91 -2.51 9.51
C VAL A 5 3.91 -3.61 10.57
N PHE A 6 3.16 -3.39 11.65
CA PHE A 6 3.04 -4.36 12.73
C PHE A 6 1.91 -5.36 12.46
N ALA A 7 1.94 -6.53 13.10
CA ALA A 7 0.87 -7.52 12.98
C ALA A 7 -0.46 -7.05 13.58
N LYS A 8 -0.41 -6.13 14.56
CA LYS A 8 -1.56 -5.45 15.15
C LYS A 8 -1.35 -3.95 14.98
N THR A 9 -2.41 -3.24 14.61
CA THR A 9 -2.42 -1.77 14.59
C THR A 9 -2.11 -1.23 15.98
N ARG A 10 -1.31 -0.17 16.04
CA ARG A 10 -1.18 0.65 17.26
C ARG A 10 -2.35 1.63 17.35
N GLU A 11 -2.46 2.33 18.48
CA GLU A 11 -3.61 3.18 18.80
C GLU A 11 -3.92 4.24 17.72
N ASN A 12 -2.91 4.78 17.04
CA ASN A 12 -3.06 5.80 15.99
C ASN A 12 -2.84 5.27 14.56
N GLU A 13 -2.72 3.95 14.40
CA GLU A 13 -2.45 3.33 13.11
C GLU A 13 -3.72 2.67 12.59
N ALA A 14 -3.93 2.75 11.29
CA ALA A 14 -4.91 1.97 10.57
C ALA A 14 -4.21 1.20 9.44
N HIS A 15 -4.77 0.05 9.11
CA HIS A 15 -4.27 -0.79 8.05
C HIS A 15 -5.33 -0.90 6.96
N PHE A 16 -4.92 -0.65 5.73
CA PHE A 16 -5.63 -1.12 4.56
C PHE A 16 -5.05 -2.47 4.16
N HIS A 17 -5.89 -3.48 3.96
CA HIS A 17 -5.46 -4.83 3.57
C HIS A 17 -6.18 -5.29 2.30
N TRP A 18 -5.40 -5.51 1.24
CA TRP A 18 -5.88 -6.09 0.00
C TRP A 18 -5.33 -7.49 -0.18
N LYS A 19 -6.18 -8.41 -0.62
CA LYS A 19 -5.82 -9.80 -0.93
C LYS A 19 -6.40 -10.15 -2.30
N HIS A 20 -5.56 -10.73 -3.14
CA HIS A 20 -5.97 -11.21 -4.46
C HIS A 20 -6.85 -12.46 -4.34
N GLU A 21 -7.76 -12.67 -5.29
CA GLU A 21 -8.77 -13.75 -5.25
C GLU A 21 -8.16 -15.16 -5.17
N ASP A 22 -6.95 -15.33 -5.70
CA ASP A 22 -6.21 -16.61 -5.69
C ASP A 22 -5.42 -16.89 -4.39
N ASP A 23 -5.47 -16.00 -3.39
CA ASP A 23 -4.73 -16.08 -2.12
C ASP A 23 -3.20 -16.17 -2.23
N THR A 24 -2.63 -15.87 -3.40
CA THR A 24 -1.18 -15.89 -3.60
C THR A 24 -0.52 -14.53 -3.38
N LYS A 25 -1.32 -13.46 -3.32
CA LYS A 25 -0.85 -12.07 -3.28
C LYS A 25 -1.65 -11.26 -2.28
N CYS A 26 -0.96 -10.42 -1.53
CA CYS A 26 -1.59 -9.46 -0.65
C CYS A 26 -0.74 -8.21 -0.47
N VAL A 27 -1.40 -7.12 -0.08
CA VAL A 27 -0.79 -5.84 0.24
C VAL A 27 -1.41 -5.33 1.55
N THR A 28 -0.57 -4.96 2.50
CA THR A 28 -0.98 -4.26 3.72
C THR A 28 -0.31 -2.89 3.73
N VAL A 29 -1.11 -1.83 3.76
CA VAL A 29 -0.64 -0.45 3.89
C VAL A 29 -0.95 0.01 5.30
N CYS A 30 0.07 0.47 6.02
CA CYS A 30 -0.04 1.08 7.33
C CYS A 30 0.03 2.60 7.20
N TYR A 31 -0.91 3.29 7.83
CA TYR A 31 -0.98 4.74 7.84
C TYR A 31 -1.50 5.26 9.18
N ASP A 32 -1.18 6.51 9.50
CA ASP A 32 -1.71 7.19 10.68
C ASP A 32 -3.17 7.56 10.43
N LYS A 33 -4.09 7.10 11.27
CA LYS A 33 -5.54 7.26 11.06
C LYS A 33 -6.03 8.70 11.19
N ASN A 34 -5.25 9.59 11.81
CA ASN A 34 -5.63 10.98 12.06
C ASN A 34 -5.14 11.91 10.94
N SER A 35 -3.97 11.62 10.38
CA SER A 35 -3.28 12.44 9.38
C SER A 35 -3.19 11.80 7.99
N LEU A 36 -3.63 10.55 7.85
CA LEU A 36 -3.43 9.70 6.67
C LEU A 36 -1.95 9.50 6.29
N LYS A 37 -1.00 9.90 7.14
CA LYS A 37 0.42 9.79 6.84
C LYS A 37 0.80 8.34 6.60
N PHE A 38 1.48 8.07 5.48
CA PHE A 38 2.01 6.76 5.17
C PHE A 38 3.10 6.36 6.17
N LEU A 39 2.96 5.18 6.78
CA LEU A 39 3.88 4.65 7.79
C LEU A 39 4.64 3.42 7.30
N GLY A 40 4.05 2.66 6.36
CA GLY A 40 4.73 1.53 5.76
C GLY A 40 3.82 0.67 4.89
N ILE A 41 4.45 -0.26 4.17
CA ILE A 41 3.78 -1.23 3.31
C ILE A 41 4.42 -2.62 3.45
N ASN A 42 3.57 -3.63 3.43
CA ASN A 42 3.94 -5.03 3.31
C ASN A 42 3.32 -5.59 2.03
N THR A 43 4.11 -6.23 1.18
CA THR A 43 3.63 -6.89 -0.03
C THR A 43 4.07 -8.34 -0.01
N PHE A 44 3.16 -9.24 -0.37
CA PHE A 44 3.41 -10.66 -0.56
C PHE A 44 3.01 -11.04 -1.99
N GLY A 45 3.87 -11.78 -2.69
CA GLY A 45 3.61 -12.21 -4.08
C GLY A 45 3.62 -11.08 -5.13
N ILE A 46 3.91 -9.83 -4.75
CA ILE A 46 4.04 -8.67 -5.65
C ILE A 46 5.39 -7.99 -5.43
N ARG A 47 6.15 -7.84 -6.53
CA ARG A 47 7.47 -7.21 -6.50
C ARG A 47 7.34 -5.70 -6.72
N MET A 48 7.83 -4.94 -5.76
CA MET A 48 7.80 -3.48 -5.81
C MET A 48 9.19 -2.89 -5.53
N ARG A 49 9.45 -1.70 -6.08
CA ARG A 49 10.69 -0.94 -5.91
C ARG A 49 10.72 -0.30 -4.52
N HIS A 50 11.65 -0.77 -3.69
CA HIS A 50 11.82 -0.24 -2.34
C HIS A 50 12.18 1.24 -2.31
N GLU A 51 13.03 1.70 -3.25
CA GLU A 51 13.49 3.09 -3.34
C GLU A 51 12.34 4.09 -3.45
N VAL A 52 11.24 3.68 -4.09
CA VAL A 52 10.04 4.50 -4.25
C VAL A 52 9.33 4.68 -2.91
N PHE A 53 9.17 3.61 -2.13
CA PHE A 53 8.57 3.69 -0.80
C PHE A 53 9.47 4.42 0.20
N ASP A 54 10.79 4.20 0.15
CA ASP A 54 11.74 4.91 1.01
C ASP A 54 11.65 6.43 0.77
N ARG A 55 11.53 6.83 -0.50
CA ARG A 55 11.28 8.23 -0.87
C ARG A 55 9.96 8.74 -0.30
N TRP A 56 8.86 8.02 -0.44
CA TRP A 56 7.55 8.46 0.07
C TRP A 56 7.51 8.55 1.61
N LEU A 57 8.20 7.63 2.30
CA LEU A 57 8.39 7.68 3.75
C LEU A 57 9.19 8.93 4.16
N THR A 58 10.28 9.22 3.43
CA THR A 58 11.13 10.39 3.67
C THR A 58 10.40 11.70 3.41
N GLU A 59 9.61 11.76 2.33
CA GLU A 59 8.78 12.91 1.97
C GLU A 59 7.54 13.06 2.88
N GLY A 60 7.21 12.05 3.69
CA GLY A 60 6.04 12.06 4.57
C GLY A 60 4.73 12.13 3.80
N ARG A 61 4.63 11.42 2.67
CA ARG A 61 3.41 11.35 1.85
C ARG A 61 2.26 10.71 2.62
N ASP A 62 1.04 11.05 2.25
CA ASP A 62 -0.17 10.41 2.73
C ASP A 62 -0.47 9.09 1.97
N ALA A 63 -1.36 8.29 2.55
CA ALA A 63 -1.78 7.01 2.01
C ALA A 63 -2.49 7.15 0.65
N ASP A 64 -3.31 8.18 0.46
CA ASP A 64 -4.02 8.42 -0.79
C ASP A 64 -3.07 8.67 -1.95
N PHE A 65 -2.01 9.45 -1.71
CA PHE A 65 -0.93 9.68 -2.64
C PHE A 65 -0.22 8.37 -2.99
N VAL A 66 0.14 7.57 -1.99
CA VAL A 66 0.81 6.27 -2.20
C VAL A 66 -0.05 5.33 -3.03
N MET A 67 -1.34 5.21 -2.72
CA MET A 67 -2.26 4.33 -3.43
C MET A 67 -2.50 4.78 -4.86
N SER A 68 -2.65 6.08 -5.08
CA SER A 68 -2.83 6.65 -6.43
C SER A 68 -1.58 6.54 -7.30
N ASN A 69 -0.39 6.49 -6.69
CA ASN A 69 0.90 6.42 -7.38
C ASN A 69 1.57 5.04 -7.31
N LEU A 70 0.84 4.00 -6.86
CA LEU A 70 1.40 2.68 -6.62
C LEU A 70 2.09 2.07 -7.87
N SER A 71 1.64 2.44 -9.07
CA SER A 71 2.24 2.04 -10.35
C SER A 71 3.69 2.49 -10.52
N ALA A 72 4.08 3.60 -9.89
CA ALA A 72 5.48 4.06 -9.88
C ALA A 72 6.40 3.12 -9.09
N ALA A 73 5.84 2.37 -8.13
CA ALA A 73 6.56 1.37 -7.37
C ALA A 73 6.60 0.00 -8.08
N ASN A 74 5.89 -0.20 -9.19
CA ASN A 74 5.89 -1.48 -9.88
C ASN A 74 7.31 -1.82 -10.40
N PHE A 75 7.81 -3.00 -10.01
CA PHE A 75 9.10 -3.52 -10.46
C PHE A 75 8.97 -4.44 -11.67
N ASP A 76 7.79 -5.03 -11.88
CA ASP A 76 7.62 -6.07 -12.88
C ASP A 76 7.69 -5.49 -14.31
N PRO A 77 8.29 -6.24 -15.26
CA PRO A 77 8.33 -5.87 -16.66
C PRO A 77 6.92 -5.64 -17.24
N GLU A 78 6.87 -4.90 -18.35
CA GLU A 78 5.66 -4.38 -18.98
C GLU A 78 4.54 -5.41 -19.25
N PHE A 79 4.87 -6.72 -19.27
CA PHE A 79 4.00 -7.86 -19.56
C PHE A 79 3.53 -8.67 -18.33
N TYR A 80 3.89 -8.30 -17.11
CA TYR A 80 3.40 -8.96 -15.90
C TYR A 80 2.07 -8.36 -15.44
N SER A 81 1.27 -9.18 -14.73
CA SER A 81 -0.01 -8.75 -14.17
C SER A 81 0.17 -7.54 -13.25
N ARG A 82 -0.53 -6.46 -13.59
CA ARG A 82 -0.55 -5.20 -12.83
C ARG A 82 -1.73 -5.23 -11.88
N PHE A 83 -1.46 -5.10 -10.57
CA PHE A 83 -2.49 -5.17 -9.53
C PHE A 83 -2.86 -3.79 -8.98
N GLU A 84 -2.15 -2.73 -9.36
CA GLU A 84 -2.30 -1.40 -8.77
C GLU A 84 -3.69 -0.83 -9.00
N GLY A 85 -4.29 -1.11 -10.17
CA GLY A 85 -5.65 -0.70 -10.45
C GLY A 85 -6.68 -1.36 -9.54
N ASP A 86 -6.52 -2.65 -9.24
CA ASP A 86 -7.44 -3.40 -8.37
C ASP A 86 -7.24 -3.05 -6.90
N ILE A 87 -5.99 -2.86 -6.49
CA ILE A 87 -5.62 -2.37 -5.16
C ILE A 87 -6.22 -0.98 -4.92
N LEU A 88 -6.07 -0.05 -5.88
CA LEU A 88 -6.63 1.30 -5.79
C LEU A 88 -8.16 1.30 -5.76
N LYS A 89 -8.82 0.44 -6.56
CA LYS A 89 -10.28 0.29 -6.51
C LYS A 89 -10.75 -0.22 -5.15
N ALA A 90 -10.07 -1.22 -4.59
CA ALA A 90 -10.40 -1.76 -3.28
C ALA A 90 -10.21 -0.72 -2.18
N TYR A 91 -9.12 0.05 -2.24
CA TYR A 91 -8.87 1.18 -1.34
C TYR A 91 -9.99 2.22 -1.44
N ASN A 92 -10.30 2.70 -2.65
CA ASN A 92 -11.37 3.68 -2.83
C ASN A 92 -12.72 3.15 -2.36
N HIS A 93 -13.03 1.86 -2.53
CA HIS A 93 -14.29 1.29 -2.03
C HIS A 93 -14.37 1.29 -0.50
N GLU A 94 -13.25 1.08 0.20
CA GLU A 94 -13.20 1.14 1.66
C GLU A 94 -13.34 2.58 2.18
N PHE A 95 -12.82 3.57 1.45
CA PHE A 95 -12.83 4.99 1.85
C PHE A 95 -13.99 5.83 1.29
N GLN A 96 -14.63 5.42 0.19
CA GLN A 96 -15.85 6.08 -0.34
C GLN A 96 -17.13 5.63 0.35
N ASN A 97 -17.07 4.56 1.15
CA ASN A 97 -18.17 4.10 2.00
C ASN A 97 -17.98 4.49 3.48
N ALA A 98 -17.06 5.40 3.78
CA ALA A 98 -16.78 5.91 5.12
C ALA A 98 -17.46 7.28 5.36
#